data_AF-A0A3C0GFG5-F1
#
_entry.id   AF-A0A3C0GFG5-F1
#
_cell.length_a   1.000
_cell.length_b   1.000
_cell.length_c   1.000
_cell.angle_alpha   90.00
_cell.angle_beta   90.00
_cell.angle_gamma   90.00
#
_symmetry.space_group_name_H-M   'P 1'
#
loop_
_entity.id
_entity.type
_entity.pdbx_description
1 polymer ?
#
loop_
_entity_poly.entity_id
_entity_poly.type
_entity_poly.pdbx_seq_one_letter_code
_entity_poly.pdbx_strand_id
1 'polypeptide(L)'
;MQSTPGVSIVVFQKDIDIVPKTCYMDLEAYVSNEMPFTMPVQSISALRHTLSNVYSNQKLFDSRRNRLISDLSKFGIVCLNKNPCNAIIGFRHPTKNYDQLRESLLKNKIVIYSGIDGIENSFRISTISVDFDKKYSKLLKAIKNTI
;
A
#
# COMPACT_ATOMS: atom_id res chain seq x y z
N MET A 1 -1.13 4.01 -12.96
CA MET A 1 -0.54 5.20 -12.32
C MET A 1 -0.18 4.87 -10.89
N GLN A 2 1.04 5.18 -10.47
CA GLN A 2 1.42 5.24 -9.06
C GLN A 2 0.95 6.60 -8.53
N SER A 3 0.25 6.64 -7.39
CA SER A 3 -0.17 7.92 -6.80
C SER A 3 1.06 8.71 -6.37
N THR A 4 1.15 9.98 -6.77
CA THR A 4 2.16 10.91 -6.26
C THR A 4 1.71 11.41 -4.89
N PRO A 5 2.57 11.36 -3.85
CA PRO A 5 2.30 12.05 -2.60
C PRO A 5 1.99 13.52 -2.86
N GLY A 6 1.01 14.11 -2.17
CA GLY A 6 0.76 15.56 -2.27
C GLY A 6 -0.68 16.04 -2.05
N VAL A 7 -1.67 15.15 -1.89
CA VAL A 7 -3.03 15.50 -1.47
C VAL A 7 -3.49 14.55 -0.38
N SER A 8 -4.05 15.11 0.69
CA SER A 8 -4.74 14.38 1.75
C SER A 8 -6.23 14.68 1.65
N ILE A 9 -7.07 13.64 1.76
CA ILE A 9 -8.52 13.80 1.82
C ILE A 9 -8.92 13.66 3.29
N VAL A 10 -9.58 14.69 3.82
CA VAL A 10 -10.09 14.70 5.20
C VAL A 10 -11.61 14.66 5.13
N VAL A 11 -12.21 13.70 5.82
CA VAL A 11 -13.66 13.62 6.04
C VAL A 11 -13.88 13.77 7.53
N PHE A 12 -14.66 14.77 7.94
CA PHE A 12 -14.91 15.07 9.34
C PHE A 12 -16.39 15.40 9.56
N GLN A 13 -16.86 15.23 10.79
CA GLN A 13 -18.20 15.65 11.19
C GLN A 13 -18.17 17.11 11.63
N LYS A 14 -19.09 17.91 11.10
CA LYS A 14 -19.12 19.37 11.31
C LYS A 14 -19.35 19.77 12.77
N ASP A 15 -20.06 18.96 13.54
CA ASP A 15 -20.45 19.27 14.93
C ASP A 15 -19.37 18.96 15.97
N ILE A 16 -18.13 18.71 15.54
CA ILE A 16 -17.00 18.48 16.43
C ILE A 16 -16.32 19.82 16.68
N ASP A 17 -16.29 20.26 17.95
CA ASP A 17 -15.49 21.43 18.36
C ASP A 17 -14.00 21.13 18.15
N ILE A 18 -13.43 21.73 17.10
CA ILE A 18 -12.01 21.63 16.80
C ILE A 18 -11.39 22.98 17.09
N VAL A 19 -10.46 23.03 18.04
CA VAL A 19 -9.62 24.21 18.27
C VAL A 19 -8.40 24.14 17.34
N PRO A 20 -8.34 24.93 16.25
CA PRO A 20 -7.21 24.86 15.32
C PRO A 20 -5.95 25.38 16.00
N LYS A 21 -4.85 24.64 15.86
CA LYS A 21 -3.52 25.08 16.32
C LYS A 21 -2.82 25.99 15.32
N THR A 22 -3.22 25.93 14.06
CA THR A 22 -2.69 26.74 12.95
C THR A 22 -3.81 27.02 11.95
N CYS A 23 -3.65 28.05 11.11
CA CYS A 23 -4.59 28.36 10.04
C CYS A 23 -4.73 27.24 8.99
N TYR A 24 -3.72 26.39 8.81
CA TYR A 24 -3.80 25.21 7.93
C TYR A 24 -4.66 24.07 8.52
N MET A 25 -4.88 24.08 9.83
CA MET A 25 -5.66 23.06 10.55
C MET A 25 -7.09 23.51 10.85
N ASP A 26 -7.43 24.75 10.50
CA ASP A 26 -8.79 25.26 10.60
C ASP A 26 -9.66 24.64 9.50
N LEU A 27 -10.33 23.53 9.83
CA LEU A 27 -11.16 22.80 8.90
C LEU A 27 -12.40 23.60 8.46
N GLU A 28 -12.88 24.54 9.27
CA GLU A 28 -14.04 25.36 8.92
C GLU A 28 -13.73 26.28 7.73
N ALA A 29 -12.51 26.82 7.67
CA ALA A 29 -12.03 27.62 6.55
C ALA A 29 -12.11 26.85 5.20
N TYR A 30 -11.98 25.52 5.22
CA TYR A 30 -12.07 24.67 4.02
C TYR A 30 -13.50 24.24 3.65
N VAL A 31 -14.51 24.52 4.48
CA VAL A 31 -15.93 24.22 4.20
C VAL A 31 -16.57 25.33 3.35
N SER A 32 -16.01 26.54 3.38
CA SER A 32 -16.49 27.64 2.54
C SER A 32 -16.21 27.39 1.05
N ASN A 33 -16.94 28.04 0.15
CA ASN A 33 -16.68 27.96 -1.30
C ASN A 33 -15.34 28.60 -1.71
N GLU A 34 -14.63 29.24 -0.78
CA GLU A 34 -13.35 29.88 -0.99
C GLU A 34 -12.25 29.07 -0.30
N MET A 35 -11.35 28.49 -1.10
CA MET A 35 -10.22 27.74 -0.54
C MET A 35 -9.23 28.71 0.12
N PRO A 36 -8.84 28.49 1.40
CA PRO A 36 -8.00 29.44 2.13
C PRO A 36 -6.55 29.51 1.60
N PHE A 37 -6.14 28.55 0.76
CA PHE A 37 -4.80 28.47 0.18
C PHE A 37 -4.84 27.92 -1.26
N THR A 38 -3.78 28.17 -2.02
CA THR A 38 -3.59 27.60 -3.36
C THR A 38 -3.52 26.08 -3.30
N MET A 39 -4.36 25.42 -4.10
CA MET A 39 -4.40 23.96 -4.17
C MET A 39 -3.31 23.39 -5.09
N PRO A 40 -2.77 22.19 -4.81
CA PRO A 40 -1.80 21.52 -5.66
C PRO A 40 -2.48 20.95 -6.92
N VAL A 41 -2.58 21.78 -7.96
CA VAL A 41 -3.36 21.51 -9.19
C VAL A 41 -3.05 20.16 -9.82
N GLN A 42 -1.77 19.76 -9.91
CA GLN A 42 -1.36 18.49 -10.52
C GLN A 42 -1.90 17.29 -9.74
N SER A 43 -1.81 17.34 -8.41
CA SER A 43 -2.28 16.28 -7.53
C SER A 43 -3.82 16.20 -7.52
N ILE A 44 -4.50 17.34 -7.57
CA ILE A 44 -5.97 17.40 -7.69
C ILE A 44 -6.44 16.87 -9.06
N SER A 45 -5.73 17.21 -10.14
CA SER A 45 -6.00 16.67 -11.48
C SER A 45 -5.85 15.14 -11.51
N ALA A 46 -4.77 14.61 -10.92
CA ALA A 46 -4.55 13.17 -10.80
C ALA A 46 -5.63 12.47 -9.95
N LEU A 47 -6.06 13.09 -8.84
CA LEU A 47 -7.16 12.60 -8.03
C LEU A 47 -8.47 12.54 -8.83
N ARG A 48 -8.81 13.62 -9.55
CA ARG A 48 -10.03 13.67 -10.39
C ARG A 48 -10.03 12.54 -11.43
N HIS A 49 -8.92 12.33 -12.12
CA HIS A 49 -8.79 11.24 -13.08
C HIS A 49 -8.85 9.87 -12.40
N THR A 50 -8.36 9.74 -11.17
CA THR A 50 -8.46 8.49 -10.42
C THR A 50 -9.92 8.20 -10.08
N LEU A 51 -10.64 9.18 -9.50
CA LEU A 51 -12.05 9.07 -9.08
C LEU A 51 -12.99 8.70 -10.23
N SER A 52 -12.78 9.25 -11.43
CA SER A 52 -13.58 8.88 -12.61
C SER A 52 -13.43 7.42 -13.05
N ASN A 53 -12.41 6.72 -12.54
CA ASN A 53 -12.08 5.34 -12.87
C ASN A 53 -12.24 4.39 -11.67
N VAL A 54 -12.77 4.85 -10.52
CA VAL A 54 -12.92 4.02 -9.33
C VAL A 54 -14.16 3.12 -9.45
N TYR A 55 -13.92 1.85 -9.75
CA TYR A 55 -14.83 0.77 -9.38
C TYR A 55 -14.47 0.24 -7.99
N SER A 56 -15.43 -0.38 -7.30
CA SER A 56 -15.16 -1.07 -6.03
C SER A 56 -14.19 -2.24 -6.26
N ASN A 57 -12.90 -1.98 -6.07
CA ASN A 57 -11.81 -2.92 -6.32
C ASN A 57 -11.56 -3.88 -5.14
N GLN A 58 -12.43 -3.87 -4.12
CA GLN A 58 -12.26 -4.70 -2.93
C GLN A 58 -12.14 -6.18 -3.28
N LYS A 59 -13.05 -6.70 -4.13
CA LYS A 59 -13.00 -8.10 -4.59
C LYS A 59 -11.70 -8.46 -5.31
N LEU A 60 -11.18 -7.53 -6.13
CA LEU A 60 -9.91 -7.70 -6.84
C LEU A 60 -8.74 -7.79 -5.85
N PHE A 61 -8.67 -6.87 -4.89
CA PHE A 61 -7.59 -6.85 -3.91
C PHE A 61 -7.66 -8.04 -2.94
N ASP A 62 -8.86 -8.46 -2.55
CA ASP A 62 -9.07 -9.67 -1.74
C ASP A 62 -8.63 -10.92 -2.49
N SER A 63 -8.95 -11.02 -3.78
CA SER A 63 -8.48 -12.13 -4.64
C SER A 63 -6.96 -12.15 -4.74
N ARG A 64 -6.31 -11.00 -5.00
CA ARG A 64 -4.85 -10.87 -5.05
C ARG A 64 -4.20 -11.28 -3.72
N ARG A 65 -4.72 -10.80 -2.59
CA ARG A 65 -4.27 -11.18 -1.24
C ARG A 65 -4.35 -12.69 -1.04
N ASN A 66 -5.51 -13.28 -1.29
CA ASN A 66 -5.74 -14.71 -1.06
C ASN A 66 -4.83 -15.57 -1.95
N ARG A 67 -4.69 -15.20 -3.23
CA ARG A 67 -3.78 -15.87 -4.18
C ARG A 67 -2.33 -15.79 -3.71
N LEU A 68 -1.87 -14.61 -3.32
CA LEU A 68 -0.50 -14.39 -2.83
C LEU A 68 -0.20 -15.23 -1.58
N ILE A 69 -1.11 -15.24 -0.60
CA ILE A 69 -0.93 -16.03 0.63
C ILE A 69 -0.85 -17.52 0.30
N SER A 70 -1.79 -18.02 -0.53
CA SER A 70 -1.84 -19.43 -0.93
C SER A 70 -0.60 -19.88 -1.71
N ASP A 71 -0.08 -19.04 -2.61
CA ASP A 71 1.09 -19.40 -3.40
C ASP A 71 2.39 -19.32 -2.59
N LEU A 72 2.53 -18.31 -1.72
CA LEU A 72 3.70 -18.20 -0.86
C LEU A 72 3.75 -19.28 0.22
N SER A 73 2.61 -19.75 0.73
CA SER A 73 2.58 -20.84 1.71
C SER A 73 3.14 -22.14 1.16
N LYS A 74 3.03 -22.38 -0.16
CA LYS A 74 3.65 -23.55 -0.84
C LYS A 74 5.18 -23.53 -0.79
N PHE A 75 5.77 -22.36 -0.52
CA PHE A 75 7.21 -22.17 -0.39
C PHE A 75 7.66 -22.10 1.08
N GLY A 76 6.78 -22.42 2.05
CA GLY A 76 7.07 -22.30 3.46
C GLY A 76 7.10 -20.86 3.98
N ILE A 77 6.66 -19.89 3.18
CA ILE A 77 6.55 -18.48 3.57
C ILE A 77 5.18 -18.27 4.22
N VAL A 78 5.18 -17.83 5.47
CA VAL A 78 3.97 -17.77 6.30
C VAL A 78 3.46 -16.33 6.39
N CYS A 79 2.15 -16.14 6.22
CA CYS A 79 1.49 -14.86 6.49
C CYS A 79 1.50 -14.58 8.00
N LEU A 80 1.98 -13.40 8.40
CA LEU A 80 2.11 -13.02 9.80
C LEU A 80 0.79 -12.54 10.42
N ASN A 81 -0.13 -12.03 9.61
CA ASN A 81 -1.40 -11.48 10.08
C ASN A 81 -2.49 -12.56 10.07
N LYS A 82 -3.24 -12.69 11.18
CA LYS A 82 -4.46 -13.53 11.24
C LYS A 82 -5.55 -13.01 10.30
N ASN A 83 -5.74 -11.69 10.28
CA ASN A 83 -6.67 -10.98 9.40
C ASN A 83 -5.88 -10.03 8.49
N PRO A 84 -5.28 -10.53 7.40
CA PRO A 84 -4.43 -9.72 6.54
C PRO A 84 -5.23 -8.65 5.79
N CYS A 85 -4.74 -7.42 5.82
CA CYS A 85 -5.28 -6.37 4.97
C CYS A 85 -5.02 -6.71 3.50
N ASN A 86 -5.87 -6.21 2.60
CA ASN A 86 -5.76 -6.50 1.17
C ASN A 86 -4.86 -5.51 0.42
N ALA A 87 -4.10 -4.68 1.13
CA ALA A 87 -3.24 -3.66 0.54
C ALA A 87 -1.73 -3.90 0.71
N ILE A 88 -1.32 -4.30 1.92
CA ILE A 88 0.06 -4.63 2.28
C ILE A 88 0.01 -5.80 3.28
N ILE A 89 0.69 -6.89 2.96
CA ILE A 89 0.63 -8.12 3.75
C ILE A 89 2.03 -8.42 4.29
N GLY A 90 2.12 -8.75 5.58
CA GLY A 90 3.34 -9.19 6.23
C GLY A 90 3.55 -10.69 6.09
N PHE A 91 4.77 -11.08 5.75
CA PHE A 91 5.19 -12.46 5.60
C PHE A 91 6.46 -12.74 6.38
N ARG A 92 6.69 -14.01 6.73
CA ARG A 92 7.95 -14.52 7.27
C ARG A 92 8.57 -15.49 6.28
N HIS A 93 9.81 -15.20 5.88
CA HIS A 93 10.61 -16.12 5.08
C HIS A 93 11.18 -17.23 5.97
N PRO A 94 11.29 -18.48 5.50
CA PRO A 94 11.77 -19.59 6.33
C PRO A 94 13.23 -19.41 6.79
N THR A 95 14.09 -18.89 5.91
CA THR A 95 15.56 -18.93 6.11
C THR A 95 16.30 -17.60 5.95
N LYS A 96 15.69 -16.56 5.38
CA LYS A 96 16.39 -15.33 4.99
C LYS A 96 15.82 -14.14 5.75
N ASN A 97 16.72 -13.30 6.26
CA ASN A 97 16.32 -12.00 6.81
C ASN A 97 15.95 -11.01 5.69
N TYR A 98 15.42 -9.84 6.06
CA TYR A 98 14.97 -8.83 5.10
C TYR A 98 16.07 -8.43 4.11
N ASP A 99 17.29 -8.15 4.59
CA ASP A 99 18.37 -7.64 3.75
C ASP A 99 18.84 -8.68 2.73
N GLN A 100 19.03 -9.93 3.18
CA GLN A 100 19.40 -11.05 2.31
C GLN A 100 18.34 -11.33 1.24
N LEU A 101 17.06 -11.29 1.63
CA LEU A 101 15.95 -11.49 0.70
C LEU A 101 15.87 -10.32 -0.28
N ARG A 102 15.98 -9.08 0.20
CA ARG A 102 15.97 -7.86 -0.61
C ARG A 102 17.07 -7.91 -1.66
N GLU A 103 18.31 -8.22 -1.30
CA GLU A 103 19.42 -8.34 -2.26
C GLU A 103 19.15 -9.40 -3.33
N SER A 104 18.61 -10.55 -2.93
CA SER A 104 18.28 -11.64 -3.86
C SER A 104 17.18 -11.23 -4.85
N LEU A 105 16.15 -10.52 -4.38
CA LEU A 105 15.04 -10.04 -5.21
C LEU A 105 15.42 -8.84 -6.09
N LEU A 106 16.33 -7.98 -5.62
CA LEU A 106 16.83 -6.83 -6.39
C LEU A 106 17.53 -7.25 -7.67
N LYS A 107 18.21 -8.41 -7.71
CA LYS A 107 18.78 -8.99 -8.94
C LYS A 107 17.72 -9.19 -10.04
N ASN A 108 16.47 -9.42 -9.64
CA ASN A 108 15.32 -9.55 -10.53
C ASN A 108 14.53 -8.24 -10.72
N LYS A 109 15.05 -7.11 -10.23
CA LYS A 109 14.38 -5.80 -10.19
C LYS A 109 13.04 -5.84 -9.43
N ILE A 110 12.98 -6.64 -8.36
CA ILE A 110 11.82 -6.72 -7.46
C ILE A 110 12.17 -5.99 -6.17
N VAL A 111 11.27 -5.10 -5.74
CA VAL A 111 11.39 -4.35 -4.49
C VAL A 111 10.31 -4.85 -3.53
N ILE A 112 10.71 -5.15 -2.30
CA ILE A 112 9.85 -5.52 -1.19
C ILE A 112 10.01 -4.50 -0.06
N TYR A 113 8.97 -4.36 0.76
CA TYR A 113 8.99 -3.48 1.92
C TYR A 113 9.69 -4.16 3.09
N SER A 114 10.29 -3.36 3.96
CA SER A 114 10.98 -3.83 5.16
C SER A 114 10.08 -4.68 6.06
N GLY A 115 10.72 -5.51 6.89
CA GLY A 115 10.05 -6.33 7.88
C GLY A 115 9.20 -5.57 8.89
N ILE A 116 8.52 -6.34 9.73
CA ILE A 116 7.79 -5.87 10.89
C ILE A 116 8.76 -5.88 12.07
N ASP A 117 8.78 -4.80 12.83
CA ASP A 117 9.65 -4.66 14.00
C ASP A 117 9.39 -5.78 15.02
N GLY A 118 10.47 -6.30 15.62
CA GLY A 118 10.41 -7.46 16.53
C GLY A 118 10.08 -8.81 15.88
N ILE A 119 9.95 -8.90 14.55
CA ILE A 119 9.70 -10.18 13.85
C ILE A 119 10.85 -10.52 12.90
N GLU A 120 11.61 -11.55 13.26
CA GLU A 120 12.68 -12.08 12.41
C GLU A 120 12.17 -12.60 11.06
N ASN A 121 13.05 -12.50 10.06
CA ASN A 121 12.82 -12.94 8.68
C ASN A 121 11.54 -12.38 8.06
N SER A 122 11.04 -11.26 8.58
CA SER A 122 9.81 -10.67 8.10
C SER A 122 10.05 -9.70 6.95
N PHE A 123 9.03 -9.58 6.09
CA PHE A 123 8.99 -8.65 4.99
C PHE A 123 7.53 -8.35 4.62
N ARG A 124 7.32 -7.33 3.80
CA ARG A 124 5.98 -6.90 3.38
C ARG A 124 5.86 -6.82 1.86
N ILE A 125 4.71 -7.25 1.32
CA ILE A 125 4.38 -7.14 -0.11
C ILE A 125 3.09 -6.34 -0.28
N SER A 126 3.08 -5.40 -1.22
CA SER A 126 1.90 -4.63 -1.59
C SER A 126 1.11 -5.28 -2.74
N THR A 127 -0.21 -5.31 -2.61
CA THR A 127 -1.17 -5.86 -3.59
C THR A 127 -1.96 -4.77 -4.33
N ILE A 128 -1.86 -3.50 -3.90
CA ILE A 128 -2.56 -2.35 -4.52
C ILE A 128 -1.89 -1.82 -5.78
N SER A 129 -0.70 -2.32 -6.14
CA SER A 129 -0.01 -1.85 -7.34
C SER A 129 -0.84 -2.12 -8.60
N VAL A 130 -0.87 -1.13 -9.50
CA VAL A 130 -1.51 -1.24 -10.83
C VAL A 130 -0.83 -2.31 -11.70
N ASP A 131 0.43 -2.62 -11.42
CA ASP A 131 1.21 -3.63 -12.15
C ASP A 131 1.26 -4.97 -11.44
N PHE A 132 0.54 -5.15 -10.32
CA PHE A 132 0.65 -6.33 -9.48
C PHE A 132 0.47 -7.61 -10.30
N ASP A 133 -0.63 -7.73 -11.04
CA ASP A 133 -0.93 -8.95 -11.82
C ASP A 133 0.10 -9.20 -12.94
N LYS A 134 0.57 -8.14 -13.61
CA LYS A 134 1.59 -8.24 -14.67
C LYS A 134 2.92 -8.75 -14.12
N LYS A 135 3.27 -8.38 -12.88
CA LYS A 135 4.55 -8.72 -12.23
C LYS A 135 4.45 -9.97 -11.34
N TYR A 136 3.24 -10.52 -11.14
CA TYR A 136 2.97 -11.57 -10.16
C TYR A 136 3.75 -12.87 -10.42
N SER A 137 3.75 -13.37 -11.65
CA SER A 137 4.49 -14.60 -12.00
C SER A 137 5.99 -14.45 -11.80
N LYS A 138 6.54 -13.29 -12.18
CA LYS A 138 7.96 -12.95 -11.97
C LYS A 138 8.30 -12.88 -10.49
N LEU A 139 7.43 -12.30 -9.67
CA LEU A 139 7.56 -12.26 -8.21
C LEU A 139 7.64 -13.67 -7.63
N LEU A 140 6.68 -14.54 -7.95
CA LEU A 140 6.65 -15.91 -7.42
C LEU A 140 7.88 -16.71 -7.84
N LYS A 141 8.31 -16.61 -9.10
CA LYS A 141 9.52 -17.29 -9.59
C LYS A 141 10.77 -16.81 -8.85
N ALA A 142 10.90 -15.51 -8.63
CA ALA A 142 12.04 -14.95 -7.92
C ALA A 142 12.07 -15.41 -6.46
N ILE A 143 10.93 -15.40 -5.75
CA ILE A 143 10.82 -15.88 -4.37
C ILE A 143 11.08 -17.39 -4.28
N LYS A 144 10.59 -18.20 -5.23
CA LYS A 144 10.87 -19.63 -5.24
C LYS A 144 12.37 -19.92 -5.29
N ASN A 145 13.15 -19.10 -5.98
CA ASN A 145 14.60 -19.23 -6.07
C ASN A 145 15.34 -18.75 -4.81
N THR A 146 14.63 -18.23 -3.80
CA THR A 146 15.22 -17.81 -2.52
C THR A 146 14.96 -18.79 -1.38
N ILE A 147 14.17 -19.84 -1.62
CA ILE A 147 13.97 -20.97 -0.71
C ILE A 147 15.22 -21.85 -0.74
#